data_AF-I1R6M2-F1
#
_entry.id   AF-I1R6M2-F1
#
_cell.length_a   1.000
_cell.length_b   1.000
_cell.length_c   1.000
_cell.angle_alpha   90.00
_cell.angle_beta   90.00
_cell.angle_gamma   90.00
#
_symmetry.space_group_name_H-M   'P 1'
#
loop_
_entity.id
_entity.type
_entity.pdbx_description
1 polymer ?
#
loop_
_entity_poly.entity_id
_entity_poly.type
_entity_poly.pdbx_seq_one_letter_code
_entity_poly.pdbx_strand_id
1 'polypeptide(L)'
;VHAVSARYVVKCGDDTFVRLDSIITEVNKVQSARSLHIGNINFHHRPLRHGKWAVTYEEWPEVYPQYANGPGYVISSDIAGAIVSEFRDQKLSVIKGHEG
;
A
#
# COMPACT_ATOMS: atom_id res chain seq x y z
N VAL A 1 -1.13 -2.59 -22.50
CA VAL A 1 -0.97 -1.87 -21.22
C VAL A 1 -0.29 -0.54 -21.52
N HIS A 2 -0.93 0.59 -21.22
CA HIS A 2 -0.31 1.90 -21.35
C HIS A 2 0.33 2.26 -20.02
N ALA A 3 1.65 2.47 -20.01
CA ALA A 3 2.38 2.95 -18.85
C ALA A 3 2.77 4.40 -19.11
N VAL A 4 2.53 5.26 -18.12
CA VAL A 4 2.94 6.67 -18.15
C VAL A 4 4.02 6.88 -17.09
N SER A 5 5.00 7.73 -17.40
CA SER A 5 6.00 8.14 -16.41
C SER A 5 5.34 9.07 -15.39
N ALA A 6 5.44 8.71 -14.11
CA ALA A 6 4.92 9.51 -13.00
C ALA A 6 5.92 9.45 -11.84
N ARG A 7 6.11 10.56 -11.13
CA ARG A 7 6.97 10.61 -9.93
C ARG A 7 6.33 9.94 -8.73
N TYR A 8 5.00 10.00 -8.66
CA TYR A 8 4.20 9.45 -7.57
C TYR A 8 2.96 8.76 -8.15
N VAL A 9 2.53 7.70 -7.48
CA VAL A 9 1.32 6.94 -7.80
C VAL A 9 0.39 7.01 -6.60
N VAL A 10 -0.87 7.37 -6.84
CA VAL A 10 -1.93 7.31 -5.83
C VAL A 10 -2.77 6.07 -6.08
N LYS A 11 -2.88 5.18 -5.09
CA LYS A 11 -3.86 4.09 -5.08
C LYS A 11 -5.02 4.51 -4.19
N CYS A 12 -6.25 4.34 -4.66
CA CYS A 12 -7.47 4.51 -3.87
C CYS A 12 -8.57 3.54 -4.33
N GLY A 13 -9.64 3.42 -3.55
CA GLY A 13 -10.88 2.77 -3.99
C GLY A 13 -11.69 3.68 -4.91
N ASP A 14 -12.67 3.11 -5.61
CA ASP A 14 -13.67 3.85 -6.40
C ASP A 14 -14.74 4.53 -5.51
N ASP A 15 -14.83 4.11 -4.26
CA ASP A 15 -15.65 4.68 -3.18
C ASP A 15 -14.92 5.75 -2.35
N THR A 16 -13.69 6.12 -2.72
CA THR A 16 -12.88 7.13 -2.01
C THR A 16 -12.95 8.51 -2.67
N PHE A 17 -13.18 9.56 -1.88
CA PHE A 17 -12.94 10.95 -2.31
C PHE A 17 -11.47 11.37 -2.08
N VAL A 18 -10.79 11.84 -3.13
CA VAL A 18 -9.36 12.22 -3.08
C VAL A 18 -9.17 13.73 -3.17
N ARG A 19 -8.57 14.33 -2.14
CA ARG A 19 -8.14 15.74 -2.16
C ARG A 19 -6.74 15.89 -2.77
N LEU A 20 -6.70 16.09 -4.09
CA LEU A 20 -5.45 16.15 -4.86
C LEU A 20 -4.53 17.31 -4.44
N ASP A 21 -5.10 18.47 -4.13
CA ASP A 21 -4.39 19.65 -3.63
C ASP A 21 -3.58 19.32 -2.37
N SER A 22 -4.23 18.66 -1.40
CA SER A 22 -3.60 18.23 -0.14
C SER A 22 -2.46 17.24 -0.40
N ILE A 23 -2.66 16.28 -1.30
CA ILE A 23 -1.63 15.31 -1.67
C ILE A 23 -0.42 16.00 -2.30
N ILE A 24 -0.65 16.91 -3.26
CA ILE A 24 0.42 17.65 -3.93
C ILE A 24 1.23 18.47 -2.92
N THR A 25 0.56 19.12 -1.97
CA THR A 25 1.24 19.84 -0.88
C THR A 25 2.14 18.93 -0.06
N GLU A 26 1.67 17.73 0.32
CA GLU A 26 2.47 16.81 1.13
C GLU A 26 3.66 16.22 0.36
N VAL A 27 3.46 15.75 -0.88
CA VAL A 27 4.57 15.14 -1.66
C VAL A 27 5.67 16.15 -1.98
N ASN A 28 5.32 17.44 -2.15
CA ASN A 28 6.30 18.50 -2.41
C ASN A 28 7.16 18.86 -1.18
N LYS A 29 6.79 18.45 0.04
CA LYS A 29 7.63 18.64 1.24
C LYS A 29 8.82 17.67 1.28
N VAL A 30 8.74 16.58 0.52
CA VAL A 30 9.77 15.53 0.52
C VAL A 30 10.84 15.89 -0.48
N GLN A 31 12.11 15.83 -0.06
CA GLN A 31 13.24 16.04 -0.97
C GLN A 31 13.15 15.03 -2.14
N SER A 32 13.36 15.52 -3.36
CA SER A 32 13.09 14.79 -4.62
C SER A 32 13.85 13.47 -4.78
N ALA A 33 14.85 13.19 -3.95
CA ALA A 33 15.66 11.97 -3.99
C ALA A 33 15.21 10.89 -2.98
N ARG A 34 14.18 11.13 -2.16
CA ARG A 34 13.75 10.17 -1.13
C ARG A 34 12.55 9.35 -1.59
N SER A 35 12.64 8.04 -1.40
CA SER A 35 11.51 7.13 -1.51
C SER A 35 10.39 7.56 -0.56
N LEU A 36 9.15 7.50 -1.04
CA LEU A 36 7.99 8.03 -0.34
C LEU A 36 6.88 6.98 -0.26
N HIS A 37 6.39 6.73 0.94
CA HIS A 37 5.19 5.94 1.19
C HIS A 37 4.32 6.69 2.21
N ILE A 38 3.23 7.29 1.74
CA ILE A 38 2.28 8.06 2.55
C ILE A 38 0.93 7.36 2.54
N GLY A 39 0.33 7.24 3.72
CA GLY A 39 -1.05 6.80 3.88
C GLY A 39 -1.40 6.79 5.35
N ASN A 40 -2.58 6.24 5.67
CA ASN A 40 -2.86 5.87 7.05
C ASN A 40 -2.14 4.56 7.35
N ILE A 41 -0.93 4.66 7.90
CA ILE A 41 -0.05 3.51 8.16
C ILE A 41 -0.44 2.85 9.49
N ASN A 42 -0.73 1.55 9.42
CA ASN A 42 -0.90 0.76 10.63
C ASN A 42 0.47 0.30 11.14
N PHE A 43 0.66 0.46 12.45
CA PHE A 43 1.81 -0.05 13.16
C PHE A 43 1.34 -1.13 14.13
N HIS A 44 2.12 -2.21 14.22
CA HIS A 44 1.88 -3.30 15.16
C HIS A 44 0.48 -3.94 15.09
N HIS A 45 -0.14 -3.93 13.90
CA HIS A 45 -1.48 -4.48 13.72
C HIS A 45 -1.43 -6.01 13.79
N ARG A 46 -2.19 -6.58 14.73
CA ARG A 46 -2.35 -8.03 14.87
C ARG A 46 -3.46 -8.53 13.94
N PRO A 47 -3.28 -9.65 13.24
CA PRO A 47 -4.33 -10.26 12.43
C PRO A 47 -5.60 -10.46 13.24
N LEU A 48 -6.74 -10.07 12.66
CA LEU A 48 -8.03 -10.45 13.22
C LEU A 48 -8.20 -11.96 13.08
N ARG A 49 -8.72 -12.61 14.11
CA ARG A 49 -8.97 -14.06 14.10
C ARG A 49 -10.43 -14.41 13.83
N HIS A 50 -11.30 -13.40 13.77
CA HIS A 50 -12.73 -13.53 13.50
C HIS A 50 -13.24 -12.33 12.69
N GLY A 51 -14.38 -12.50 12.00
CA GLY A 51 -15.02 -11.47 11.19
C GLY A 51 -14.56 -11.45 9.73
N LYS A 52 -15.01 -10.44 8.98
CA LYS A 52 -14.81 -10.31 7.52
C LYS A 52 -13.33 -10.40 7.09
N TRP A 53 -12.42 -9.90 7.93
CA TRP A 53 -10.99 -9.82 7.62
C TRP A 53 -10.16 -10.79 8.46
N ALA A 54 -10.78 -11.90 8.89
CA ALA A 54 -10.09 -12.91 9.67
C ALA A 54 -8.97 -13.58 8.86
N VAL A 55 -7.83 -13.79 9.50
CA VAL A 55 -6.68 -14.54 8.98
C VAL A 55 -6.31 -15.60 10.01
N THR A 56 -6.12 -16.84 9.57
CA THR A 56 -5.84 -17.94 10.50
C THR A 56 -4.42 -17.86 11.06
N TYR A 57 -4.14 -18.60 12.13
CA TYR A 57 -2.78 -18.67 12.69
C TYR A 57 -1.81 -19.38 11.75
N GLU A 58 -2.31 -20.34 10.95
CA GLU A 58 -1.54 -21.05 9.93
C GLU A 58 -1.13 -20.11 8.78
N GLU A 59 -2.02 -19.18 8.38
CA GLU A 59 -1.73 -18.21 7.32
C GLU A 59 -0.78 -17.11 7.78
N TRP A 60 -0.98 -16.58 9.00
CA TRP A 60 -0.12 -15.55 9.56
C TRP A 60 -0.11 -15.58 11.09
N PRO A 61 0.91 -16.18 11.72
CA PRO A 61 0.95 -16.29 13.18
C PRO A 61 1.38 -14.99 13.87
N GLU A 62 2.10 -14.11 13.15
CA GLU A 62 2.78 -12.95 13.72
C GLU A 62 1.98 -11.64 13.62
N VAL A 63 2.59 -10.52 14.01
CA VAL A 63 2.08 -9.18 13.77
C VAL A 63 2.32 -8.81 12.30
N TYR A 64 1.44 -8.04 11.67
CA TYR A 64 1.69 -7.60 10.30
C TYR A 64 2.86 -6.61 10.20
N PRO A 65 3.60 -6.61 9.07
CA PRO A 65 4.50 -5.51 8.75
C PRO A 65 3.71 -4.20 8.64
N GLN A 66 4.40 -3.06 8.70
CA GLN A 66 3.75 -1.77 8.50
C GLN A 66 3.13 -1.68 7.11
N TYR A 67 1.87 -1.26 7.03
CA TYR A 67 1.16 -1.16 5.76
C TYR A 67 0.15 0.00 5.79
N ALA A 68 -0.13 0.57 4.62
CA ALA A 68 -1.15 1.60 4.46
C ALA A 68 -2.56 1.00 4.37
N ASN A 69 -3.53 1.65 5.02
CA ASN A 69 -4.93 1.24 4.99
C ASN A 69 -5.58 1.35 3.60
N GLY A 70 -6.70 0.64 3.46
CA GLY A 70 -7.46 0.48 2.21
C GLY A 70 -7.94 1.74 1.48
N PRO A 71 -8.40 2.82 2.16
CA PRO A 71 -8.99 4.00 1.50
C PRO A 71 -8.05 4.66 0.48
N GLY A 72 -6.74 4.66 0.74
CA GLY A 72 -5.76 5.05 -0.24
C GLY A 72 -4.39 5.39 0.34
N TYR A 73 -3.40 5.40 -0.55
CA TYR A 73 -2.01 5.73 -0.24
C TYR A 73 -1.28 6.26 -1.48
N VAL A 74 -0.15 6.91 -1.23
CA VAL A 74 0.75 7.46 -2.24
C VAL A 74 2.11 6.79 -2.12
N ILE A 75 2.63 6.30 -3.23
CA ILE A 75 4.00 5.75 -3.31
C ILE A 75 4.81 6.47 -4.39
N SER A 76 6.11 6.60 -4.16
CA SER A 76 7.05 7.08 -5.19
C SER A 76 7.30 6.03 -6.27
N SER A 77 7.73 6.49 -7.43
CA SER A 77 7.91 5.66 -8.63
C SER A 77 8.93 4.52 -8.47
N ASP A 78 9.96 4.73 -7.67
CA ASP A 78 10.97 3.72 -7.33
C ASP A 78 10.36 2.57 -6.51
N ILE A 79 9.51 2.88 -5.53
CA ILE A 79 8.78 1.86 -4.76
C ILE A 79 7.81 1.11 -5.68
N ALA A 80 7.04 1.82 -6.52
CA ALA A 80 6.14 1.19 -7.46
C ALA A 80 6.89 0.26 -8.43
N GLY A 81 8.04 0.69 -8.94
CA GLY A 81 8.91 -0.12 -9.78
C GLY A 81 9.46 -1.35 -9.08
N ALA A 82 9.89 -1.21 -7.82
CA ALA A 82 10.34 -2.32 -7.00
C ALA A 82 9.24 -3.36 -6.78
N ILE A 83 8.01 -2.93 -6.42
CA ILE A 83 6.86 -3.85 -6.26
C ILE A 83 6.60 -4.62 -7.55
N VAL A 84 6.59 -3.95 -8.70
CA VAL A 84 6.37 -4.62 -10.00
C VAL A 84 7.49 -5.61 -10.33
N SER A 85 8.74 -5.26 -10.00
CA SER A 85 9.89 -6.14 -10.21
C SER A 85 9.80 -7.38 -9.33
N GLU A 86 9.63 -7.22 -8.02
CA GLU A 86 9.53 -8.32 -7.06
C GLU A 86 8.29 -9.21 -7.31
N PHE A 87 7.18 -8.61 -7.78
CA PHE A 87 5.99 -9.35 -8.18
C PHE A 87 6.27 -10.27 -9.38
N ARG A 88 6.95 -9.75 -10.41
CA ARG A 88 7.31 -10.54 -11.61
C ARG A 88 8.28 -11.68 -11.27
N ASP A 89 9.14 -11.44 -10.30
CA ASP A 89 10.08 -12.44 -9.77
C ASP A 89 9.43 -13.43 -8.79
N GLN A 90 8.12 -13.30 -8.51
CA GLN A 90 7.37 -14.13 -7.55
C GLN A 90 7.95 -14.11 -6.12
N LYS A 91 8.60 -13.01 -5.74
CA LYS A 91 9.23 -12.85 -4.42
C LYS A 91 8.33 -12.18 -3.38
N LEU A 92 7.18 -11.66 -3.80
CA LEU A 92 6.22 -11.03 -2.88
C LEU A 92 5.36 -12.07 -2.17
N SER A 93 5.41 -12.07 -0.84
CA SER A 93 4.43 -12.75 -0.01
C SER A 93 3.12 -11.99 -0.04
N VAL A 94 2.04 -12.63 -0.51
CA VAL A 94 0.70 -12.03 -0.61
C VAL A 94 -0.23 -12.75 0.33
N ILE A 95 -0.90 -11.99 1.20
CA ILE A 95 -2.01 -12.49 2.00
C ILE A 95 -3.28 -12.25 1.20
N LYS A 96 -4.00 -13.31 0.87
CA LYS A 96 -5.31 -13.21 0.22
C LYS A 96 -6.34 -12.93 1.30
N GLY A 97 -7.14 -11.88 1.13
CA GLY A 97 -8.35 -11.72 1.94
C GLY A 97 -9.32 -12.84 1.58
N HIS A 98 -9.86 -13.52 2.59
CA HIS A 98 -11.02 -14.40 2.37
C HIS A 98 -12.23 -13.52 2.13
N GLU A 99 -12.75 -13.53 0.90
CA GLU A 99 -14.08 -13.01 0.62
C GLU A 99 -15.07 -14.05 1.15
N GLY A 100 -15.60 -13.79 2.36
CA GLY A 100 -16.76 -14.50 2.90
C GLY A 100 -18.06 -14.08 2.22
#